data_AF-A0A9P5SB11-F1
#
_entry.id   AF-A0A9P5SB11-F1
#
_cell.length_a   1.000
_cell.length_b   1.000
_cell.length_c   1.000
_cell.angle_alpha   90.00
_cell.angle_beta   90.00
_cell.angle_gamma   90.00
#
_symmetry.space_group_name_H-M   'P 1'
#
loop_
_entity.id
_entity.type
_entity.pdbx_description
1 polymer ?
#
loop_
_entity_poly.entity_id
_entity_poly.type
_entity_poly.pdbx_seq_one_letter_code
_entity_poly.pdbx_strand_id
1 'polypeptide(L)'
;DGRQFIKNAPEGKYDYVIHDVFTGGGVPPSLFSLEALQDIQRIMKHDGVLALNMVGSENPIKAQALNSVRRTLHTAFKHVVAFKESPEDPDAYQNMVFFAAQFPIEFETYVPPPVPSEEEWKEVQRQREQGHAGHALRPSVMRDWILTSFQEWHLSTPYDPTMGELILDRNNTLNGMQRPGAEDHWHAMRGLLPLEFWMNY
;
A
#
# COMPACT_ATOMS: atom_id res chain seq x y z
N ASP A 1 -5.37 -11.77 -14.16
CA ASP A 1 -5.47 -10.30 -14.10
C ASP A 1 -6.39 -9.92 -12.94
N GLY A 2 -5.92 -9.09 -12.01
CA GLY A 2 -6.72 -8.60 -10.88
C GLY A 2 -7.91 -7.74 -11.31
N ARG A 3 -7.80 -6.97 -12.40
CA ARG A 3 -8.87 -6.08 -12.87
C ARG A 3 -10.08 -6.87 -13.33
N GLN A 4 -9.85 -7.94 -14.10
CA GLN A 4 -10.91 -8.85 -14.54
C GLN A 4 -11.57 -9.58 -13.36
N PHE A 5 -10.78 -9.94 -12.34
CA PHE A 5 -11.30 -10.64 -11.16
C PHE A 5 -12.29 -9.77 -10.37
N ILE A 6 -11.92 -8.54 -10.00
CA ILE A 6 -12.79 -7.65 -9.19
C ILE A 6 -14.10 -7.31 -9.92
N LYS A 7 -14.08 -7.27 -11.26
CA LYS A 7 -15.28 -7.03 -12.07
C LYS A 7 -16.28 -8.19 -12.01
N ASN A 8 -15.79 -9.42 -11.91
CA ASN A 8 -16.62 -10.63 -12.00
C ASN A 8 -16.91 -11.29 -10.65
N ALA A 9 -16.16 -10.94 -9.60
CA ALA A 9 -16.33 -11.55 -8.29
C ALA A 9 -17.70 -11.20 -7.67
N PRO A 10 -18.26 -12.07 -6.82
CA PRO A 10 -19.57 -11.86 -6.23
C PRO A 10 -19.55 -10.67 -5.25
N GLU A 11 -20.69 -10.02 -5.09
CA GLU A 11 -20.88 -8.94 -4.12
C GLU A 11 -20.74 -9.43 -2.67
N GLY A 12 -20.18 -8.60 -1.78
CA GLY A 12 -20.21 -8.84 -0.34
C GLY A 12 -19.44 -10.07 0.14
N LYS A 13 -18.33 -10.44 -0.51
CA LYS A 13 -17.55 -11.65 -0.19
C LYS A 13 -16.33 -11.42 0.67
N TYR A 14 -15.70 -10.25 0.56
CA TYR A 14 -14.39 -10.01 1.16
C TYR A 14 -14.46 -9.07 2.36
N ASP A 15 -13.93 -9.52 3.50
CA ASP A 15 -13.70 -8.67 4.67
C ASP A 15 -12.53 -7.70 4.43
N TYR A 16 -11.52 -8.15 3.68
CA TYR A 16 -10.35 -7.35 3.36
C TYR A 16 -9.98 -7.49 1.90
N VAL A 17 -9.57 -6.38 1.29
CA VAL A 17 -8.92 -6.37 -0.02
C VAL A 17 -7.56 -5.70 0.14
N ILE A 18 -6.49 -6.44 -0.13
CA ILE A 18 -5.12 -5.92 -0.12
C ILE A 18 -4.70 -5.64 -1.55
N HIS A 19 -4.59 -4.37 -1.89
CA HIS A 19 -4.27 -3.83 -3.19
C HIS A 19 -2.80 -3.42 -3.24
N ASP A 20 -1.92 -4.41 -3.41
CA ASP A 20 -0.47 -4.24 -3.53
C ASP A 20 -0.02 -4.62 -4.93
N VAL A 21 -0.10 -3.68 -5.86
CA VAL A 21 0.12 -3.92 -7.29
C VAL A 21 1.12 -2.91 -7.85
N PHE A 22 2.26 -3.41 -8.32
CA PHE A 22 3.29 -2.61 -8.99
C PHE A 22 3.72 -3.25 -10.29
N THR A 23 3.95 -2.41 -11.29
CA THR A 23 4.41 -2.82 -12.61
C THR A 23 5.37 -1.76 -13.16
N GLY A 24 6.61 -2.14 -13.48
CA GLY A 24 7.53 -1.27 -14.21
C GLY A 24 7.83 0.09 -13.56
N GLY A 25 7.90 0.14 -12.22
CA GLY A 25 8.22 1.37 -11.47
C GLY A 25 7.03 2.25 -11.07
N GLY A 26 5.81 1.88 -11.48
CA GLY A 26 4.57 2.54 -11.07
C GLY A 26 3.46 1.55 -10.71
N VAL A 27 2.24 2.05 -10.53
CA VAL A 27 1.07 1.20 -10.29
C VAL A 27 0.22 1.12 -11.57
N PRO A 28 -0.40 -0.02 -11.89
CA PRO A 28 -1.25 -0.15 -13.07
C PRO A 28 -2.48 0.77 -12.98
N PRO A 29 -2.64 1.76 -13.87
CA PRO A 29 -3.68 2.77 -13.70
C PRO A 29 -5.12 2.25 -13.74
N SER A 30 -5.37 1.20 -14.52
CA SER A 30 -6.68 0.56 -14.64
C SER A 30 -7.17 -0.07 -13.33
N LEU A 31 -6.28 -0.31 -12.38
CA LEU A 31 -6.60 -0.83 -11.04
C LEU A 31 -6.81 0.28 -10.01
N PHE A 32 -6.43 1.53 -10.33
CA PHE A 32 -6.58 2.71 -9.48
C PHE A 32 -7.70 3.64 -9.92
N SER A 33 -8.45 3.28 -10.97
CA SER A 33 -9.59 4.06 -11.44
C SER A 33 -10.77 4.01 -10.47
N LEU A 34 -11.65 5.01 -10.55
CA LEU A 34 -12.88 5.05 -9.79
C LEU A 34 -13.71 3.79 -10.05
N GLU A 35 -13.80 3.34 -11.31
CA GLU A 35 -14.52 2.12 -11.67
C GLU A 35 -13.93 0.87 -10.99
N ALA A 36 -12.59 0.77 -10.90
CA ALA A 36 -11.94 -0.32 -10.18
C ALA A 36 -12.17 -0.26 -8.68
N LEU A 37 -12.11 0.93 -8.08
CA LEU A 37 -12.37 1.10 -6.65
C LEU A 37 -13.84 0.82 -6.31
N GLN A 38 -14.78 1.15 -7.18
CA GLN A 38 -16.20 0.80 -7.03
C GLN A 38 -16.43 -0.70 -7.18
N ASP A 39 -15.75 -1.37 -8.10
CA ASP A 39 -15.78 -2.84 -8.21
C ASP A 39 -15.22 -3.50 -6.93
N ILE A 40 -14.13 -2.95 -6.38
CA ILE A 40 -13.57 -3.40 -5.09
C ILE A 40 -14.58 -3.19 -3.96
N GLN A 41 -15.17 -2.00 -3.86
CA GLN A 41 -16.19 -1.68 -2.86
C GLN A 41 -17.37 -2.66 -2.94
N ARG A 42 -17.83 -3.01 -4.15
CA ARG A 42 -18.93 -3.96 -4.38
C ARG A 42 -18.62 -5.37 -3.86
N ILE A 43 -17.41 -5.86 -4.11
CA ILE A 43 -17.05 -7.24 -3.70
C ILE A 43 -16.77 -7.34 -2.20
N MET A 44 -16.50 -6.21 -1.54
CA MET A 44 -16.31 -6.14 -0.09
C MET A 44 -17.63 -6.24 0.66
N LYS A 45 -17.57 -6.77 1.89
CA LYS A 45 -18.68 -6.65 2.84
C LYS A 45 -18.88 -5.20 3.26
N HIS A 46 -20.03 -4.89 3.86
CA HIS A 46 -20.36 -3.55 4.33
C HIS A 46 -19.36 -2.98 5.35
N ASP A 47 -18.76 -3.88 6.13
CA ASP A 47 -17.75 -3.70 7.17
C ASP A 47 -16.35 -4.12 6.69
N GLY A 48 -16.17 -4.25 5.37
CA GLY A 48 -14.88 -4.57 4.79
C GLY A 48 -13.94 -3.37 4.64
N VAL A 49 -12.64 -3.63 4.63
CA VAL A 49 -11.59 -2.60 4.49
C VAL A 49 -10.70 -2.88 3.29
N LEU A 50 -10.47 -1.86 2.47
CA LEU A 50 -9.43 -1.84 1.43
C LEU A 50 -8.13 -1.32 2.05
N ALA A 51 -7.04 -2.07 1.91
CA ALA A 51 -5.67 -1.60 2.13
C ALA A 51 -4.99 -1.45 0.76
N LEU A 52 -4.64 -0.22 0.37
CA LEU A 52 -4.07 0.09 -0.94
C LEU A 52 -2.68 0.68 -0.79
N ASN A 53 -1.69 0.01 -1.37
CA ASN A 53 -0.30 0.44 -1.37
C ASN A 53 -0.02 1.29 -2.62
N MET A 54 0.71 2.39 -2.43
CA MET A 54 1.23 3.19 -3.53
C MET A 54 2.54 3.86 -3.15
N VAL A 55 3.30 4.27 -4.15
CA VAL A 55 4.44 5.17 -3.97
C VAL A 55 4.03 6.58 -4.41
N GLY A 56 4.32 7.57 -3.58
CA GLY A 56 3.97 8.97 -3.82
C GLY A 56 4.87 9.94 -3.04
N SER A 57 4.68 11.24 -3.24
CA SER A 57 5.42 12.29 -2.54
C SER A 57 4.45 13.39 -2.08
N GLU A 58 4.71 13.96 -0.91
CA GLU A 58 3.96 15.12 -0.39
C GLU A 58 4.48 16.45 -0.93
N ASN A 59 5.65 16.45 -1.58
CA ASN A 59 6.19 17.64 -2.23
C ASN A 59 5.17 18.15 -3.29
N PRO A 60 4.71 19.41 -3.21
CA PRO A 60 3.68 19.94 -4.10
C PRO A 60 3.98 19.81 -5.60
N ILE A 61 5.25 19.79 -5.99
CA ILE A 61 5.70 19.64 -7.39
C ILE A 61 5.58 18.18 -7.86
N LYS A 62 5.71 17.21 -6.93
CA LYS A 62 5.68 15.77 -7.20
C LYS A 62 4.36 15.09 -6.82
N ALA A 63 3.46 15.80 -6.11
CA ALA A 63 2.27 15.23 -5.48
C ALA A 63 1.10 14.92 -6.44
N GLN A 64 1.22 15.11 -7.75
CA GLN A 64 0.09 14.97 -8.68
C GLN A 64 -0.54 13.56 -8.64
N ALA A 65 0.28 12.50 -8.61
CA ALA A 65 -0.20 11.13 -8.50
C ALA A 65 -0.90 10.89 -7.15
N LEU A 66 -0.28 11.34 -6.05
CA LEU A 66 -0.84 11.24 -4.70
C LEU A 66 -2.19 11.93 -4.57
N ASN A 67 -2.31 13.15 -5.08
CA ASN A 67 -3.54 13.94 -5.03
C ASN A 67 -4.66 13.27 -5.85
N SER A 68 -4.32 12.73 -7.03
CA SER A 68 -5.29 12.05 -7.89
C SER A 68 -5.79 10.74 -7.26
N VAL A 69 -4.91 9.97 -6.61
CA VAL A 69 -5.30 8.76 -5.87
C VAL A 69 -6.15 9.10 -4.65
N ARG A 70 -5.75 10.10 -3.84
CA ARG A 70 -6.56 10.59 -2.70
C ARG A 70 -7.96 10.99 -3.15
N ARG A 71 -8.06 11.84 -4.17
CA ARG A 71 -9.34 12.30 -4.73
C ARG A 71 -10.21 11.12 -5.16
N THR A 72 -9.63 10.14 -5.85
CA THR A 72 -10.36 8.98 -6.37
C THR A 72 -10.83 8.05 -5.24
N LEU A 73 -9.99 7.81 -4.23
CA LEU A 73 -10.34 7.05 -3.02
C LEU A 73 -11.49 7.71 -2.25
N HIS A 74 -11.41 9.00 -1.97
CA HIS A 74 -12.49 9.73 -1.30
C HIS A 74 -13.78 9.81 -2.12
N THR A 75 -13.71 9.64 -3.44
CA THR A 75 -14.90 9.56 -4.30
C THR A 75 -15.57 8.19 -4.19
N ALA A 76 -14.81 7.12 -3.95
CA ALA A 76 -15.33 5.75 -3.79
C ALA A 76 -15.70 5.39 -2.34
N PHE A 77 -14.97 5.93 -1.36
CA PHE A 77 -15.07 5.55 0.06
C PHE A 77 -15.32 6.76 0.96
N LYS A 78 -16.13 6.55 2.00
CA LYS A 78 -16.49 7.59 2.97
C LYS A 78 -15.37 7.91 3.95
N HIS A 79 -14.60 6.89 4.34
CA HIS A 79 -13.51 7.01 5.30
C HIS A 79 -12.23 6.55 4.65
N VAL A 80 -11.21 7.41 4.69
CA VAL A 80 -9.88 7.14 4.14
C VAL A 80 -8.85 7.62 5.16
N VAL A 81 -8.06 6.69 5.68
CA VAL A 81 -6.92 6.93 6.58
C VAL A 81 -5.67 6.49 5.83
N ALA A 82 -4.55 7.20 5.99
CA ALA A 82 -3.31 6.78 5.33
C ALA A 82 -2.09 6.95 6.24
N PHE A 83 -1.09 6.14 5.98
CA PHE A 83 0.21 6.17 6.67
C PHE A 83 1.32 6.12 5.63
N LYS A 84 2.47 6.69 5.99
CA LYS A 84 3.68 6.70 5.15
C LYS A 84 4.83 5.98 5.85
N GLU A 85 5.80 5.53 5.05
CA GLU A 85 6.92 4.71 5.50
C GLU A 85 7.83 5.40 6.54
N SER A 86 8.07 6.72 6.44
CA SER A 86 8.88 7.48 7.40
C SER A 86 8.60 8.99 7.33
N PRO A 87 8.65 9.74 8.45
CA PRO A 87 8.50 11.19 8.44
C PRO A 87 9.77 11.95 7.98
N GLU A 88 10.91 11.27 7.80
CA GLU A 88 12.23 11.92 7.73
C GLU A 88 12.54 12.62 6.41
N ASP A 89 11.85 12.30 5.32
CA ASP A 89 12.08 12.92 4.00
C ASP A 89 10.76 13.25 3.28
N PRO A 90 10.21 14.47 3.44
CA PRO A 90 8.98 14.89 2.78
C PRO A 90 9.14 15.08 1.25
N ASP A 91 10.37 15.18 0.75
CA ASP A 91 10.68 15.43 -0.66
C ASP A 91 10.92 14.14 -1.46
N ALA A 92 11.11 13.01 -0.76
CA ALA A 92 11.22 11.69 -1.34
C ALA A 92 9.88 11.14 -1.86
N TYR A 93 10.00 10.17 -2.76
CA TYR A 93 8.94 9.22 -3.02
C TYR A 93 8.99 8.13 -1.95
N GLN A 94 7.86 7.90 -1.29
CA GLN A 94 7.75 6.99 -0.15
C GLN A 94 6.61 6.00 -0.38
N ASN A 95 6.71 4.81 0.21
CA ASN A 95 5.56 3.93 0.31
C ASN A 95 4.50 4.56 1.21
N MET A 96 3.27 4.49 0.75
CA MET A 96 2.09 5.01 1.41
C MET A 96 1.00 3.95 1.36
N VAL A 97 0.40 3.66 2.51
CA VAL A 97 -0.69 2.71 2.62
C VAL A 97 -1.96 3.46 2.97
N PHE A 98 -2.97 3.33 2.12
CA PHE A 98 -4.30 3.86 2.31
C PHE A 98 -5.22 2.76 2.83
N PHE A 99 -5.94 3.05 3.90
CA PHE A 99 -7.05 2.25 4.39
C PHE A 99 -8.35 2.97 4.05
N ALA A 100 -9.24 2.31 3.31
CA ALA A 100 -10.49 2.89 2.85
C ALA A 100 -11.68 1.98 3.15
N ALA A 101 -12.76 2.57 3.67
CA ALA A 101 -13.94 1.85 4.10
C ALA A 101 -15.22 2.71 4.02
N GLN A 102 -16.37 2.04 4.15
CA GLN A 102 -17.68 2.71 4.22
C GLN A 102 -18.10 3.10 5.65
N PHE A 103 -17.29 2.73 6.64
CA PHE A 103 -17.47 3.00 8.08
C PHE A 103 -16.17 3.59 8.66
N PRO A 104 -16.21 4.25 9.83
CA PRO A 104 -15.03 4.82 10.47
C PRO A 104 -13.96 3.76 10.74
N ILE A 105 -12.70 4.10 10.45
CA ILE A 105 -11.56 3.21 10.65
C ILE A 105 -10.87 3.60 11.95
N GLU A 106 -10.76 2.65 12.88
CA GLU A 106 -10.00 2.78 14.12
C GLU A 106 -8.99 1.65 14.18
N PHE A 107 -7.74 1.97 14.54
CA PHE A 107 -6.69 1.00 14.70
C PHE A 107 -6.52 0.67 16.18
N GLU A 108 -6.41 -0.62 16.47
CA GLU A 108 -5.99 -1.06 17.80
C GLU A 108 -4.49 -0.79 18.00
N THR A 109 -4.10 -0.49 19.24
CA THR A 109 -2.69 -0.39 19.59
C THR A 109 -2.05 -1.77 19.52
N TYR A 110 -1.05 -1.94 18.65
CA TYR A 110 -0.29 -3.17 18.59
C TYR A 110 0.58 -3.33 19.85
N VAL A 111 0.46 -4.47 20.52
CA VAL A 111 1.33 -4.88 21.61
C VAL A 111 2.20 -6.03 21.10
N PRO A 112 3.53 -5.85 20.98
CA PRO A 112 4.43 -6.92 20.59
C PRO A 112 4.28 -8.14 21.53
N PRO A 113 4.38 -9.37 20.99
CA PRO A 113 4.43 -10.54 21.85
C PRO A 113 5.66 -10.44 22.79
N PRO A 114 5.60 -11.06 23.98
CA PRO A 114 6.76 -11.11 24.86
C PRO A 114 7.94 -11.76 24.14
N VAL A 115 9.16 -11.39 24.56
CA VAL A 115 10.38 -12.04 24.06
C VAL A 115 10.27 -13.54 24.34
N PRO A 116 10.48 -14.42 23.34
CA PRO A 116 10.37 -15.86 23.56
C PRO A 116 11.37 -16.33 24.61
N SER A 117 10.96 -17.30 25.42
CA SER A 117 11.82 -18.05 26.33
C SER A 117 12.86 -18.88 25.57
N GLU A 118 13.92 -19.33 26.25
CA GLU A 118 14.94 -20.20 25.64
C GLU A 118 14.36 -21.49 25.04
N GLU A 119 13.31 -22.05 25.67
CA GLU A 119 12.62 -23.26 25.20
C GLU A 119 11.86 -23.00 23.90
N GLU A 120 11.14 -21.87 23.81
CA GLU A 120 10.46 -21.44 22.59
C GLU A 120 11.45 -21.14 21.46
N TRP A 121 12.61 -20.56 21.78
CA TRP A 121 13.68 -20.34 20.79
C TRP A 121 14.22 -21.65 20.21
N LYS A 122 14.44 -22.67 21.05
CA LYS A 122 14.89 -23.99 20.61
C LYS A 122 13.85 -24.65 19.70
N GLU A 123 12.57 -24.50 20.02
CA GLU A 123 11.49 -25.03 19.18
C GLU A 123 11.39 -24.30 17.82
N VAL A 124 11.54 -22.97 17.80
CA VAL A 124 11.60 -22.20 16.55
C VAL A 124 12.79 -22.61 15.68
N GLN A 125 13.96 -22.85 16.28
CA GLN A 125 15.13 -23.35 15.57
C GLN A 125 14.89 -24.74 14.98
N ARG A 126 14.33 -25.66 15.78
CA ARG A 126 13.97 -27.01 15.34
C ARG A 126 12.98 -26.99 14.17
N GLN A 127 11.97 -26.13 14.21
CA GLN A 127 11.00 -25.99 13.11
C GLN A 127 11.66 -25.46 11.82
N ARG A 128 12.61 -24.52 11.94
CA ARG A 128 13.38 -24.01 10.79
C ARG A 128 14.23 -25.10 10.14
N GLU A 129 14.92 -25.90 10.94
CA GLU A 129 15.73 -27.03 10.45
C GLU A 129 14.86 -28.08 9.74
N GLN A 130 13.60 -28.22 10.15
CA GLN A 130 12.62 -29.12 9.54
C GLN A 130 11.86 -28.49 8.36
N GLY A 131 12.28 -27.32 7.86
CA GLY A 131 11.66 -26.66 6.72
C GLY A 131 10.27 -26.07 6.99
N HIS A 132 9.84 -26.00 8.25
CA HIS A 132 8.56 -25.40 8.62
C HIS A 132 8.71 -23.87 8.69
N ALA A 133 8.22 -23.18 7.66
CA ALA A 133 8.13 -21.73 7.63
C ALA A 133 6.84 -21.25 8.31
N GLY A 134 6.70 -21.46 9.63
CA GLY A 134 5.61 -20.85 10.40
C GLY A 134 5.75 -19.32 10.39
N HIS A 135 4.88 -18.61 9.66
CA HIS A 135 4.96 -17.15 9.52
C HIS A 135 4.44 -16.38 10.76
N ALA A 136 3.52 -16.98 11.52
CA ALA A 136 2.84 -16.30 12.63
C ALA A 136 3.70 -16.10 13.90
N LEU A 137 4.79 -16.86 14.05
CA LEU A 137 5.61 -16.88 15.28
C LEU A 137 7.03 -16.34 15.10
N ARG A 138 7.35 -15.69 13.97
CA ARG A 138 8.70 -15.12 13.80
C ARG A 138 8.83 -13.86 14.66
N PRO A 139 9.75 -13.83 15.65
CA PRO A 139 10.13 -12.57 16.28
C PRO A 139 10.85 -11.75 15.21
N SER A 140 10.33 -10.55 14.95
CA SER A 140 10.92 -9.65 13.98
C SER A 140 10.91 -8.26 14.58
N VAL A 141 12.08 -7.83 15.06
CA VAL A 141 12.26 -6.49 15.63
C VAL A 141 11.76 -5.43 14.66
N MET A 142 12.01 -5.61 13.36
CA MET A 142 11.51 -4.70 12.33
C MET A 142 9.98 -4.70 12.23
N ARG A 143 9.34 -5.88 12.22
CA ARG A 143 7.87 -5.97 12.18
C ARG A 143 7.28 -5.31 13.42
N ASP A 144 7.79 -5.66 14.58
CA ASP A 144 7.26 -5.19 15.85
C ASP A 144 7.44 -3.68 15.96
N TRP A 145 8.60 -3.14 15.55
CA TRP A 145 8.84 -1.71 15.45
C TRP A 145 7.87 -1.01 14.50
N ILE A 146 7.69 -1.51 13.27
CA ILE A 146 6.71 -0.95 12.31
C ILE A 146 5.31 -0.96 12.92
N LEU A 147 4.86 -2.11 13.44
CA LEU A 147 3.50 -2.24 13.95
C LEU A 147 3.24 -1.40 15.22
N THR A 148 4.28 -1.12 16.02
CA THR A 148 4.17 -0.19 17.15
C THR A 148 4.18 1.28 16.74
N SER A 149 4.86 1.64 15.65
CA SER A 149 5.17 3.05 15.34
C SER A 149 4.41 3.61 14.14
N PHE A 150 3.92 2.78 13.21
CA PHE A 150 3.35 3.29 11.95
C PHE A 150 2.18 4.26 12.14
N GLN A 151 1.41 4.11 13.23
CA GLN A 151 0.29 4.99 13.54
C GLN A 151 0.73 6.44 13.83
N GLU A 152 2.00 6.65 14.21
CA GLU A 152 2.59 7.99 14.41
C GLU A 152 2.91 8.67 13.07
N TRP A 153 3.04 7.92 11.98
CA TRP A 153 3.40 8.42 10.65
C TRP A 153 2.16 8.66 9.78
N HIS A 154 1.16 9.30 10.38
CA HIS A 154 -0.10 9.62 9.71
C HIS A 154 0.13 10.54 8.51
N LEU A 155 -0.41 10.13 7.37
CA LEU A 155 -0.44 10.93 6.15
C LEU A 155 -1.76 11.69 6.08
N SER A 156 -1.70 13.02 6.04
CA SER A 156 -2.91 13.84 5.93
C SER A 156 -3.66 13.54 4.62
N THR A 157 -4.95 13.21 4.70
CA THR A 157 -5.81 12.88 3.56
C THR A 157 -6.98 13.87 3.45
N PRO A 158 -6.74 15.18 3.23
CA PRO A 158 -7.84 16.11 3.01
C PRO A 158 -8.51 15.78 1.68
N TYR A 159 -9.85 15.73 1.68
CA TYR A 159 -10.60 15.72 0.43
C TYR A 159 -10.61 17.13 -0.16
N ASP A 160 -9.99 17.29 -1.31
CA ASP A 160 -10.07 18.51 -2.11
C ASP A 160 -10.36 18.13 -3.57
N PRO A 161 -11.57 18.42 -4.10
CA PRO A 161 -11.93 18.08 -5.48
C PRO A 161 -11.18 18.91 -6.53
N THR A 162 -10.47 19.97 -6.11
CA THR A 162 -9.64 20.81 -6.99
C THR A 162 -8.20 20.29 -7.12
N MET A 163 -7.78 19.41 -6.21
CA MET A 163 -6.44 18.84 -6.18
C MET A 163 -6.41 17.47 -6.88
N GLY A 164 -5.50 17.32 -7.84
CA GLY A 164 -5.37 16.11 -8.64
C GLY A 164 -6.55 15.88 -9.58
N GLU A 165 -6.41 14.87 -10.43
CA GLU A 165 -7.43 14.47 -11.39
C GLU A 165 -8.20 13.26 -10.85
N LEU A 166 -9.47 13.13 -11.23
CA LEU A 166 -10.20 11.91 -10.95
C LEU A 166 -9.73 10.83 -11.93
N ILE A 167 -9.22 9.71 -11.40
CA ILE A 167 -8.69 8.63 -12.21
C ILE A 167 -9.87 7.81 -12.73
N LEU A 168 -10.01 7.71 -14.05
CA LEU A 168 -11.13 7.04 -14.71
C LEU A 168 -10.63 6.07 -15.78
N ASP A 169 -11.31 4.95 -15.99
CA ASP A 169 -10.93 3.98 -17.03
C ASP A 169 -10.83 4.62 -18.42
N ARG A 170 -11.76 5.55 -18.73
CA ARG A 170 -11.81 6.23 -20.04
C ARG A 170 -10.75 7.31 -20.24
N ASN A 171 -10.20 7.87 -19.15
CA ASN A 171 -9.25 8.97 -19.20
C ASN A 171 -8.32 8.87 -17.99
N ASN A 172 -7.25 8.10 -18.17
CA ASN A 172 -6.33 7.77 -17.10
C ASN A 172 -4.92 8.31 -17.38
N THR A 173 -4.56 9.36 -16.66
CA THR A 173 -3.29 10.06 -16.77
C THR A 173 -2.26 9.61 -15.73
N LEU A 174 -2.61 8.65 -14.85
CA LEU A 174 -1.76 8.23 -13.73
C LEU A 174 -0.37 7.75 -14.15
N ASN A 175 -0.26 6.99 -15.24
CA ASN A 175 1.04 6.56 -15.78
C ASN A 175 1.98 7.75 -16.04
N GLY A 176 1.46 8.86 -16.56
CA GLY A 176 2.24 10.06 -16.80
C GLY A 176 2.66 10.74 -15.49
N MET A 177 1.75 10.79 -14.52
CA MET A 177 1.99 11.41 -13.21
C MET A 177 3.05 10.67 -12.37
N GLN A 178 3.17 9.35 -12.54
CA GLN A 178 4.10 8.52 -11.78
C GLN A 178 5.51 8.46 -12.37
N ARG A 179 5.69 8.93 -13.61
CA ARG A 179 6.94 8.83 -14.34
C ARG A 179 8.15 9.41 -13.57
N PRO A 180 8.09 10.61 -12.95
CA PRO A 180 9.24 11.12 -12.23
C PRO A 180 9.62 10.25 -11.02
N GLY A 181 8.63 9.64 -10.34
CA GLY A 181 8.89 8.70 -9.25
C GLY A 181 9.49 7.38 -9.70
N ALA A 182 9.06 6.87 -10.87
CA ALA A 182 9.65 5.68 -11.47
C ALA A 182 11.12 5.94 -11.89
N GLU A 183 11.42 7.13 -12.43
CA GLU A 183 12.78 7.54 -12.78
C GLU A 183 13.66 7.69 -11.53
N ASP A 184 13.19 8.35 -10.47
CA ASP A 184 13.89 8.47 -9.17
C ASP A 184 14.17 7.07 -8.57
N HIS A 185 13.18 6.19 -8.57
CA HIS A 185 13.34 4.81 -8.09
C HIS A 185 14.38 4.03 -8.91
N TRP A 186 14.34 4.15 -10.24
CA TRP A 186 15.32 3.51 -11.10
C TRP A 186 16.75 4.00 -10.81
N HIS A 187 16.94 5.31 -10.62
CA HIS A 187 18.24 5.88 -10.25
C HIS A 187 18.73 5.37 -8.89
N ALA A 188 17.85 5.29 -7.88
CA ALA A 188 18.20 4.73 -6.57
C ALA A 188 18.62 3.26 -6.69
N MET A 189 17.86 2.44 -7.42
CA MET A 189 18.17 1.03 -7.63
C MET A 189 19.48 0.83 -8.41
N ARG A 190 19.80 1.71 -9.35
CA ARG A 190 21.11 1.71 -10.06
C ARG A 190 22.30 1.99 -9.15
N GLY A 191 22.09 2.69 -8.03
CA GLY A 191 23.12 2.92 -7.01
C GLY A 191 23.30 1.74 -6.06
N LEU A 192 22.26 0.91 -5.86
CA LEU A 192 22.26 -0.21 -4.92
C LEU A 192 22.63 -1.54 -5.57
N LEU A 193 22.13 -1.79 -6.78
CA LEU A 193 22.31 -3.06 -7.48
C LEU A 193 23.53 -3.03 -8.40
N PRO A 194 24.33 -4.11 -8.43
CA PRO A 194 25.54 -4.17 -9.24
C PRO A 194 25.19 -4.20 -10.74
N LEU A 195 26.14 -3.82 -11.60
CA LEU A 195 25.92 -3.67 -13.04
C LEU A 195 25.40 -4.97 -13.70
N GLU A 196 25.88 -6.12 -13.23
CA GLU A 196 25.53 -7.46 -13.71
C GLU A 196 24.04 -7.76 -13.56
N PHE A 197 23.37 -7.17 -12.56
CA PHE A 197 21.92 -7.29 -12.41
C PHE A 197 21.17 -6.70 -13.61
N TRP A 198 21.67 -5.57 -14.14
CA TRP A 198 21.02 -4.80 -15.20
C TRP A 198 21.33 -5.30 -16.61
N MET A 199 22.44 -6.02 -16.80
CA MET A 199 22.83 -6.53 -18.11
C MET A 199 22.05 -7.79 -18.54
N ASN A 200 21.35 -8.44 -17.61
CA ASN A 200 20.62 -9.68 -17.84
C ASN A 200 19.10 -9.47 -18.04
N TYR A 201 18.65 -8.21 -18.24
CA TYR A 201 17.25 -7.82 -18.43
C TYR A 201 17.08 -6.90 -19.65
#